data_AF-A0A7V5Y0Q2-F1
#
_entry.id   AF-A0A7V5Y0Q2-F1
#
_cell.length_a   1.000
_cell.length_b   1.000
_cell.length_c   1.000
_cell.angle_alpha   90.00
_cell.angle_beta   90.00
_cell.angle_gamma   90.00
#
_symmetry.space_group_name_H-M   'P 1'
#
loop_
_entity.id
_entity.type
_entity.pdbx_description
1 polymer ?
#
loop_
_entity_poly.entity_id
_entity_poly.type
_entity_poly.pdbx_seq_one_letter_code
_entity_poly.pdbx_strand_id
1 'polypeptide(L)'
;MKQVILLATDWDPNYWESNKEAPYPKRKYTELPGWEELSKNCPLAGLGIYSKLKKNDLTKIPFVYLKIIGMGYDPNTHEPHFNFEVIKKSKTESKRLIDRLPEENKKLFSAIEAGQLIKILKEIGEEPPKEWFELIELVRTPVSWEEYIGKYFLKLKDVNISNSEFEDIVAKLLNALGFDITQKGHKIEGEFADGIAAFENDYAIVYDCKNIYNYIPTANDKRALEKYFNDERKVRKEKYLYKAFIAKSFREAQGDIFYLPVDSLLYLLYKKLTMGSKFTLLPFKKILDNNISLTIDIINKEWLVP
;
A
#
# COMPACT_ATOMS: atom_id res chain seq x y z
N MET A 1 -14.25 0.07 -1.64
CA MET A 1 -15.39 -0.36 -0.78
C MET A 1 -15.25 -1.86 -0.58
N LYS A 2 -15.42 -2.38 0.65
CA LYS A 2 -15.18 -3.82 0.89
C LYS A 2 -16.24 -4.67 0.22
N GLN A 3 -15.78 -5.69 -0.49
CA GLN A 3 -16.63 -6.67 -1.14
C GLN A 3 -16.60 -7.98 -0.36
N VAL A 4 -17.73 -8.68 -0.38
CA VAL A 4 -17.89 -10.03 0.14
C VAL A 4 -18.00 -10.98 -1.05
N ILE A 5 -17.26 -12.08 -1.00
CA ILE A 5 -17.30 -13.11 -2.05
C ILE A 5 -18.51 -14.02 -1.83
N LEU A 6 -19.35 -14.17 -2.85
CA LEU A 6 -20.48 -15.10 -2.83
C LEU A 6 -20.10 -16.31 -3.68
N LEU A 7 -20.15 -17.51 -3.09
CA LEU A 7 -19.83 -18.77 -3.74
C LEU A 7 -21.06 -19.69 -3.72
N ALA A 8 -21.64 -19.97 -4.88
CA ALA A 8 -22.81 -20.84 -5.01
C ALA A 8 -22.42 -22.25 -5.49
N THR A 9 -23.14 -23.27 -5.03
CA THR A 9 -22.93 -24.67 -5.46
C THR A 9 -24.22 -25.48 -5.52
N ASP A 10 -24.23 -26.56 -6.30
CA ASP A 10 -25.24 -27.64 -6.31
C ASP A 10 -24.61 -29.03 -6.07
N TRP A 11 -23.32 -29.08 -5.70
CA TRP A 11 -22.51 -30.31 -5.74
C TRP A 11 -22.86 -31.31 -4.65
N ASP A 12 -22.92 -30.86 -3.40
CA ASP A 12 -23.14 -31.70 -2.21
C ASP A 12 -23.85 -30.89 -1.12
N PRO A 13 -24.82 -31.46 -0.38
CA PRO A 13 -25.58 -30.75 0.65
C PRO A 13 -24.75 -30.27 1.85
N ASN A 14 -23.56 -30.82 2.07
CA ASN A 14 -22.64 -30.44 3.15
C ASN A 14 -21.36 -29.82 2.58
N TYR A 15 -21.37 -29.38 1.31
CA TYR A 15 -20.16 -28.92 0.64
C TYR A 15 -19.45 -27.80 1.43
N TRP A 16 -20.19 -26.83 1.94
CA TRP A 16 -19.59 -25.68 2.64
C TRP A 16 -19.28 -25.95 4.12
N GLU A 17 -19.43 -27.18 4.62
CA GLU A 17 -19.31 -27.50 6.06
C GLU A 17 -17.91 -27.98 6.47
N SER A 18 -16.94 -27.94 5.56
CA SER A 18 -15.53 -28.28 5.83
C SER A 18 -14.59 -27.33 5.10
N ASN A 19 -13.45 -27.03 5.73
CA ASN A 19 -12.38 -26.21 5.13
C ASN A 19 -11.79 -26.95 3.94
N LYS A 20 -11.77 -26.30 2.78
CA LYS A 20 -11.22 -26.86 1.54
C LYS A 20 -11.14 -25.79 0.45
N GLU A 21 -10.75 -26.25 -0.73
CA GLU A 21 -10.83 -25.48 -1.96
C GLU A 21 -12.15 -25.74 -2.70
N ALA A 22 -12.73 -24.69 -3.29
CA ALA A 22 -13.90 -24.74 -4.17
C ALA A 22 -13.49 -24.44 -5.61
N PRO A 23 -13.36 -25.46 -6.48
CA PRO A 23 -13.07 -25.27 -7.89
C PRO A 23 -14.34 -24.96 -8.69
N TYR A 24 -14.29 -24.02 -9.62
CA TYR A 24 -15.39 -23.69 -10.52
C TYR A 24 -15.04 -24.05 -11.97
N PRO A 25 -15.07 -25.35 -12.33
CA PRO A 25 -14.68 -25.79 -13.65
C PRO A 25 -15.63 -25.23 -14.72
N LYS A 26 -15.11 -25.06 -15.94
CA LYS A 26 -15.81 -24.50 -17.11
C LYS A 26 -16.25 -23.04 -16.94
N ARG A 27 -15.74 -22.35 -15.92
CA ARG A 27 -15.90 -20.90 -15.73
C ARG A 27 -14.55 -20.24 -15.82
N LYS A 28 -14.53 -18.93 -16.07
CA LYS A 28 -13.29 -18.15 -16.09
C LYS A 28 -13.22 -17.22 -14.89
N TYR A 29 -12.03 -17.10 -14.30
CA TYR A 29 -11.81 -16.18 -13.17
C TYR A 29 -12.21 -14.73 -13.51
N THR A 30 -12.07 -14.33 -14.78
CA THR A 30 -12.45 -13.01 -15.31
C THR A 30 -13.94 -12.69 -15.21
N GLU A 31 -14.80 -13.69 -14.93
CA GLU A 31 -16.22 -13.45 -14.69
C GLU A 31 -16.51 -12.75 -13.36
N LEU A 32 -15.52 -12.71 -12.45
CA LEU A 32 -15.54 -11.92 -11.22
C LEU A 32 -14.84 -10.58 -11.47
N PRO A 33 -15.58 -9.45 -11.53
CA PRO A 33 -14.96 -8.14 -11.67
C PRO A 33 -14.03 -7.84 -10.49
N GLY A 34 -12.86 -7.28 -10.76
CA GLY A 34 -11.89 -6.92 -9.72
C GLY A 34 -11.10 -8.11 -9.14
N TRP A 35 -11.07 -9.26 -9.83
CA TRP A 35 -10.33 -10.45 -9.37
C TRP A 35 -8.90 -10.17 -8.87
N GLU A 36 -8.12 -9.40 -9.61
CA GLU A 36 -6.72 -9.06 -9.26
C GLU A 36 -6.61 -8.28 -7.95
N GLU A 37 -7.58 -7.42 -7.66
CA GLU A 37 -7.64 -6.69 -6.40
C GLU A 37 -8.12 -7.59 -5.26
N LEU A 38 -9.17 -8.38 -5.50
CA LEU A 38 -9.75 -9.28 -4.50
C LEU A 38 -8.78 -10.37 -4.06
N SER A 39 -8.09 -11.02 -5.01
CA SER A 39 -7.12 -12.08 -4.73
C SER A 39 -5.96 -11.60 -3.86
N LYS A 40 -5.47 -10.38 -4.08
CA LYS A 40 -4.39 -9.76 -3.29
C LYS A 40 -4.79 -9.35 -1.88
N ASN A 41 -6.10 -9.19 -1.64
CA ASN A 41 -6.64 -8.71 -0.38
C ASN A 41 -7.23 -9.84 0.50
N CYS A 42 -6.94 -11.10 0.19
CA CYS A 42 -7.27 -12.20 1.10
C CYS A 42 -6.51 -12.04 2.45
N PRO A 43 -7.15 -12.38 3.59
CA PRO A 43 -8.45 -13.03 3.71
C PRO A 43 -9.65 -12.09 3.52
N LEU A 44 -10.68 -12.58 2.83
CA LEU A 44 -11.94 -11.86 2.58
C LEU A 44 -13.12 -12.55 3.27
N ALA A 45 -14.14 -11.77 3.62
CA ALA A 45 -15.43 -12.32 4.00
C ALA A 45 -16.08 -13.02 2.80
N GLY A 46 -16.66 -14.20 3.02
CA GLY A 46 -17.41 -14.92 1.99
C GLY A 46 -18.68 -15.58 2.49
N LEU A 47 -19.57 -15.95 1.57
CA LEU A 47 -20.74 -16.78 1.84
C LEU A 47 -20.75 -18.01 0.91
N GLY A 48 -20.87 -19.20 1.50
CA GLY A 48 -21.15 -20.45 0.81
C GLY A 48 -22.65 -20.64 0.69
N ILE A 49 -23.16 -20.55 -0.53
CA ILE A 49 -24.59 -20.55 -0.85
C ILE A 49 -24.94 -21.87 -1.55
N TYR A 50 -26.03 -22.49 -1.13
CA TYR A 50 -26.59 -23.65 -1.84
C TYR A 50 -27.62 -23.19 -2.87
N SER A 51 -27.44 -23.63 -4.11
CA SER A 51 -28.23 -23.18 -5.26
C SER A 51 -29.00 -24.33 -5.90
N LYS A 52 -29.84 -23.99 -6.88
CA LYS A 52 -30.53 -24.97 -7.73
C LYS A 52 -29.90 -24.98 -9.10
N LEU A 53 -29.30 -26.09 -9.47
CA LEU A 53 -28.79 -26.31 -10.83
C LEU A 53 -29.19 -27.71 -11.29
N LYS A 54 -29.76 -27.78 -12.50
CA LYS A 54 -30.15 -28.97 -13.29
C LYS A 54 -30.88 -30.11 -12.55
N LYS A 55 -30.23 -30.80 -11.61
CA LYS A 55 -30.69 -32.05 -10.98
C LYS A 55 -30.95 -31.94 -9.47
N ASN A 56 -30.31 -31.01 -8.78
CA ASN A 56 -30.43 -30.88 -7.33
C ASN A 56 -30.91 -29.47 -6.94
N ASP A 57 -31.90 -29.43 -6.05
CA ASP A 57 -32.38 -28.18 -5.44
C ASP A 57 -31.92 -28.16 -3.98
N LEU A 58 -30.74 -27.59 -3.75
CA LEU A 58 -30.16 -27.47 -2.42
C LEU A 58 -30.54 -26.15 -1.74
N THR A 59 -31.42 -25.35 -2.33
CA THR A 59 -31.72 -23.98 -1.85
C THR A 59 -32.34 -23.94 -0.45
N LYS A 60 -32.95 -25.05 0.00
CA LYS A 60 -33.48 -25.19 1.37
C LYS A 60 -32.39 -25.39 2.43
N ILE A 61 -31.15 -25.64 2.03
CA ILE A 61 -30.04 -25.81 2.96
C ILE A 61 -29.56 -24.43 3.41
N PRO A 62 -29.31 -24.20 4.71
CA PRO A 62 -28.76 -22.94 5.20
C PRO A 62 -27.42 -22.61 4.56
N PHE A 63 -27.23 -21.34 4.20
CA PHE A 63 -25.94 -20.87 3.69
C PHE A 63 -24.90 -20.86 4.82
N VAL A 64 -23.63 -20.67 4.47
CA VAL A 64 -22.51 -20.76 5.41
C VAL A 64 -21.67 -19.49 5.33
N TYR A 65 -21.32 -18.92 6.48
CA TYR A 65 -20.35 -17.84 6.60
C TYR A 65 -18.95 -18.43 6.44
N LEU A 66 -18.19 -17.88 5.49
CA LEU A 66 -16.86 -18.33 5.11
C LEU A 66 -15.84 -17.22 5.29
N LYS A 67 -14.58 -17.61 5.46
CA LYS A 67 -13.40 -16.78 5.30
C LYS A 67 -12.63 -17.28 4.09
N ILE A 68 -12.59 -16.48 3.03
CA ILE A 68 -11.83 -16.81 1.81
C ILE A 68 -10.37 -16.47 2.08
N ILE A 69 -9.53 -17.49 2.21
CA ILE A 69 -8.12 -17.35 2.55
C ILE A 69 -7.22 -17.28 1.32
N GLY A 70 -7.72 -17.66 0.15
CA GLY A 70 -7.00 -17.54 -1.11
C GLY A 70 -7.90 -17.65 -2.33
N MET A 71 -7.50 -16.99 -3.40
CA MET A 71 -8.14 -17.04 -4.71
C MET A 71 -7.06 -17.32 -5.76
N GLY A 72 -7.24 -18.36 -6.55
CA GLY A 72 -6.32 -18.71 -7.63
C GLY A 72 -7.06 -19.19 -8.86
N TYR A 73 -6.33 -19.45 -9.94
CA TYR A 73 -6.87 -20.05 -11.14
C TYR A 73 -5.86 -21.00 -11.77
N ASP A 74 -6.35 -21.99 -12.52
CA ASP A 74 -5.49 -22.88 -13.29
C ASP A 74 -4.87 -22.11 -14.48
N PRO A 75 -3.53 -22.08 -14.65
CA PRO A 75 -2.89 -21.31 -15.72
C PRO A 75 -3.24 -21.74 -17.14
N ASN A 76 -3.67 -22.99 -17.34
CA ASN A 76 -3.99 -23.54 -18.66
C ASN A 76 -5.46 -23.32 -19.00
N THR A 77 -6.36 -23.56 -18.05
CA THR A 77 -7.82 -23.50 -18.27
C THR A 77 -8.42 -22.16 -17.84
N HIS A 78 -7.71 -21.37 -17.04
CA HIS A 78 -8.18 -20.15 -16.39
C HIS A 78 -9.38 -20.36 -15.45
N GLU A 79 -9.59 -21.61 -15.01
CA GLU A 79 -10.67 -21.97 -14.11
C GLU A 79 -10.36 -21.49 -12.68
N PRO A 80 -11.26 -20.74 -12.03
CA PRO A 80 -11.00 -20.21 -10.70
C PRO A 80 -11.20 -21.27 -9.63
N HIS A 81 -10.41 -21.16 -8.57
CA HIS A 81 -10.56 -21.91 -7.33
C HIS A 81 -10.45 -20.98 -6.12
N PHE A 82 -11.23 -21.28 -5.09
CA PHE A 82 -11.31 -20.46 -3.87
C PHE A 82 -10.99 -21.33 -2.66
N ASN A 83 -9.92 -21.01 -1.94
CA ASN A 83 -9.59 -21.65 -0.69
C ASN A 83 -10.32 -20.95 0.46
N PHE A 84 -11.04 -21.71 1.29
CA PHE A 84 -11.88 -21.15 2.35
C PHE A 84 -11.82 -21.91 3.67
N GLU A 85 -12.05 -21.16 4.75
CA GLU A 85 -12.31 -21.66 6.10
C GLU A 85 -13.77 -21.43 6.45
N VAL A 86 -14.38 -22.40 7.13
CA VAL A 86 -15.77 -22.35 7.60
C VAL A 86 -15.82 -21.60 8.92
N ILE A 87 -16.63 -20.54 8.99
CA ILE A 87 -16.84 -19.79 10.24
C ILE A 87 -18.08 -20.33 10.95
N LYS A 88 -19.24 -20.30 10.28
CA LYS A 88 -20.51 -20.69 10.90
C LYS A 88 -21.57 -21.01 9.85
N LYS A 89 -22.37 -22.05 10.09
CA LYS A 89 -23.61 -22.29 9.35
C LYS A 89 -24.69 -21.29 9.77
N SER A 90 -25.38 -20.70 8.80
CA SER A 90 -26.52 -19.80 9.03
C SER A 90 -27.71 -20.54 9.63
N LYS A 91 -28.65 -19.82 10.25
CA LYS A 91 -29.95 -20.35 10.64
C LYS A 91 -30.98 -20.25 9.50
N THR A 92 -30.64 -19.53 8.44
CA THR A 92 -31.53 -19.20 7.34
C THR A 92 -31.15 -19.94 6.07
N GLU A 93 -32.17 -20.48 5.38
CA GLU A 93 -32.02 -21.19 4.10
C GLU A 93 -31.39 -20.31 3.01
N SER A 94 -30.56 -20.91 2.16
CA SER A 94 -29.93 -20.22 1.02
C SER A 94 -30.95 -19.56 0.09
N LYS A 95 -32.14 -20.15 -0.07
CA LYS A 95 -33.24 -19.61 -0.87
C LYS A 95 -33.62 -18.18 -0.45
N ARG A 96 -33.77 -17.93 0.86
CA ARG A 96 -34.16 -16.61 1.37
C ARG A 96 -33.11 -15.55 1.08
N LEU A 97 -31.82 -15.92 1.10
CA LEU A 97 -30.72 -15.05 0.69
C LEU A 97 -30.76 -14.79 -0.83
N ILE A 98 -30.85 -15.85 -1.64
CA ILE A 98 -30.89 -15.76 -3.11
C ILE A 98 -32.03 -14.87 -3.60
N ASP A 99 -33.22 -14.97 -2.99
CA ASP A 99 -34.40 -14.18 -3.37
C ASP A 99 -34.20 -12.66 -3.16
N ARG A 100 -33.21 -12.25 -2.34
CA ARG A 100 -32.89 -10.84 -2.03
C ARG A 100 -31.60 -10.33 -2.63
N LEU A 101 -30.76 -11.21 -3.17
CA LEU A 101 -29.56 -10.79 -3.88
C LEU A 101 -29.93 -10.07 -5.19
N PRO A 102 -29.16 -9.05 -5.60
CA PRO A 102 -29.25 -8.48 -6.95
C PRO A 102 -29.01 -9.54 -8.03
N GLU A 103 -29.61 -9.36 -9.21
CA GLU A 103 -29.52 -10.34 -10.31
C GLU A 103 -28.07 -10.60 -10.76
N GLU A 104 -27.25 -9.56 -10.78
CA GLU A 104 -25.82 -9.63 -11.10
C GLU A 104 -25.02 -10.52 -10.13
N ASN A 105 -25.52 -10.70 -8.91
CA ASN A 105 -24.91 -11.50 -7.85
C ASN A 105 -25.42 -12.95 -7.79
N LYS A 106 -26.47 -13.31 -8.54
CA LYS A 106 -27.04 -14.68 -8.58
C LYS A 106 -26.24 -15.65 -9.47
N LYS A 107 -24.92 -15.43 -9.59
CA LYS A 107 -23.98 -16.26 -10.37
C LYS A 107 -23.35 -17.34 -9.48
N LEU A 108 -22.62 -18.26 -10.11
CA LEU A 108 -21.85 -19.30 -9.41
C LEU A 108 -20.82 -18.72 -8.44
N PHE A 109 -20.20 -17.60 -8.82
CA PHE A 109 -19.39 -16.79 -7.94
C PHE A 109 -19.58 -15.32 -8.30
N SER A 110 -19.61 -14.45 -7.30
CA SER A 110 -19.71 -13.01 -7.47
C SER A 110 -19.13 -12.25 -6.27
N ALA A 111 -19.06 -10.93 -6.38
CA ALA A 111 -18.69 -10.04 -5.30
C ALA A 111 -19.81 -9.02 -5.07
N ILE A 112 -20.19 -8.79 -3.82
CA ILE A 112 -21.21 -7.81 -3.43
C ILE A 112 -20.63 -6.82 -2.43
N GLU A 113 -21.06 -5.57 -2.47
CA GLU A 113 -20.65 -4.59 -1.46
C GLU A 113 -21.13 -5.02 -0.07
N ALA A 114 -20.25 -4.99 0.92
CA ALA A 114 -20.55 -5.45 2.26
C ALA A 114 -21.74 -4.71 2.91
N GLY A 115 -21.82 -3.38 2.73
CA GLY A 115 -22.94 -2.59 3.26
C GLY A 115 -24.29 -3.00 2.67
N GLN A 116 -24.33 -3.37 1.40
CA GLN A 116 -25.54 -3.89 0.74
C GLN A 116 -25.89 -5.28 1.28
N LEU A 117 -24.91 -6.17 1.39
CA LEU A 117 -25.14 -7.52 1.92
C LEU A 117 -25.61 -7.51 3.38
N ILE A 118 -25.04 -6.66 4.23
CA ILE A 118 -25.45 -6.53 5.64
C ILE A 118 -26.93 -6.15 5.75
N LYS A 119 -27.42 -5.24 4.89
CA LYS A 119 -28.85 -4.91 4.83
C LYS A 119 -29.70 -6.13 4.47
N ILE A 120 -29.30 -6.88 3.45
CA ILE A 120 -29.98 -8.11 3.03
C ILE A 120 -30.01 -9.15 4.17
N LEU A 121 -28.88 -9.37 4.84
CA LEU A 121 -28.78 -10.32 5.96
C LEU A 121 -29.73 -9.91 7.12
N LYS A 122 -29.79 -8.62 7.45
CA LYS A 122 -30.72 -8.11 8.45
C LYS A 122 -32.19 -8.32 8.05
N GLU A 123 -32.54 -8.10 6.79
CA GLU A 123 -33.90 -8.31 6.27
C GLU A 123 -34.35 -9.78 6.35
N ILE A 124 -33.43 -10.72 6.17
CA ILE A 124 -33.73 -12.16 6.29
C ILE A 124 -33.67 -12.66 7.74
N GLY A 125 -33.34 -11.80 8.71
CA GLY A 125 -33.30 -12.12 10.14
C GLY A 125 -31.99 -12.77 10.58
N GLU A 126 -30.91 -12.56 9.84
CA GLU A 126 -29.58 -13.08 10.12
C GLU A 126 -28.67 -12.04 10.78
N GLU A 127 -27.88 -12.51 11.74
CA GLU A 127 -26.81 -11.74 12.36
C GLU A 127 -25.48 -12.43 12.07
N PRO A 128 -24.58 -11.81 11.29
CA PRO A 128 -23.30 -12.40 10.96
C PRO A 128 -22.46 -12.70 12.21
N PRO A 129 -21.66 -13.78 12.22
CA PRO A 129 -20.70 -14.03 13.30
C PRO A 129 -19.72 -12.88 13.46
N LYS A 130 -19.29 -12.58 14.68
CA LYS A 130 -18.30 -11.53 14.97
C LYS A 130 -17.03 -11.69 14.13
N GLU A 131 -16.50 -12.91 14.03
CA GLU A 131 -15.31 -13.20 13.21
C GLU A 131 -15.51 -12.88 11.72
N TRP A 132 -16.69 -13.19 11.17
CA TRP A 132 -17.01 -12.84 9.78
C TRP A 132 -17.17 -11.33 9.61
N PHE A 133 -17.80 -10.69 10.59
CA PHE A 133 -17.97 -9.25 10.62
C PHE A 133 -16.62 -8.54 10.74
N GLU A 134 -15.67 -9.06 11.53
CA GLU A 134 -14.30 -8.55 11.62
C GLU A 134 -13.60 -8.57 10.27
N LEU A 135 -13.83 -9.54 9.38
CA LEU A 135 -13.26 -9.49 8.01
C LEU A 135 -13.75 -8.27 7.20
N ILE A 136 -14.95 -7.78 7.53
CA ILE A 136 -15.57 -6.60 6.91
C ILE A 136 -15.23 -5.32 7.70
N GLU A 137 -15.31 -5.36 9.03
CA GLU A 137 -15.04 -4.27 9.95
C GLU A 137 -13.57 -4.02 10.22
N LEU A 138 -12.65 -4.94 9.86
CA LEU A 138 -11.21 -4.71 9.79
C LEU A 138 -10.90 -3.72 8.65
N VAL A 139 -11.54 -2.57 8.67
CA VAL A 139 -10.84 -1.31 8.84
C VAL A 139 -9.69 -1.54 9.84
N ARG A 140 -8.60 -2.14 9.38
CA ARG A 140 -7.44 -1.24 9.31
C ARG A 140 -7.94 -0.15 8.36
N THR A 141 -8.38 0.98 8.92
CA THR A 141 -7.99 2.27 8.31
C THR A 141 -6.54 1.98 7.99
N PRO A 142 -6.12 1.88 6.71
CA PRO A 142 -4.76 1.52 6.41
C PRO A 142 -3.97 2.40 7.35
N VAL A 143 -3.35 1.78 8.38
CA VAL A 143 -2.70 2.51 9.48
C VAL A 143 -1.88 3.49 8.69
N SER A 144 -2.23 4.79 8.78
CA SER A 144 -1.74 5.75 7.79
C SER A 144 -0.26 5.46 7.72
N TRP A 145 0.36 5.37 6.55
CA TRP A 145 1.78 5.00 6.51
C TRP A 145 2.60 5.95 7.43
N GLU A 146 2.06 7.14 7.70
CA GLU A 146 2.47 8.10 8.73
C GLU A 146 2.39 7.59 10.18
N GLU A 147 1.40 6.78 10.57
CA GLU A 147 1.30 6.15 11.90
C GLU A 147 2.43 5.15 12.18
N TYR A 148 3.03 4.55 11.14
CA TYR A 148 4.27 3.77 11.30
C TYR A 148 5.48 4.68 11.57
N ILE A 149 5.37 5.96 11.24
CA ILE A 149 6.45 6.93 11.39
C ILE A 149 6.32 7.61 12.75
N GLY A 150 7.40 7.62 13.52
CA GLY A 150 7.41 8.30 14.80
C GLY A 150 7.03 9.78 14.67
N LYS A 151 6.23 10.29 15.62
CA LYS A 151 5.79 11.70 15.69
C LYS A 151 6.91 12.72 15.51
N TYR A 152 8.14 12.34 15.87
CA TYR A 152 9.34 13.14 15.66
C TYR A 152 9.56 13.54 14.19
N PHE A 153 9.48 12.59 13.25
CA PHE A 153 9.69 12.87 11.82
C PHE A 153 8.48 13.54 11.17
N LEU A 154 7.27 13.24 11.65
CA LEU A 154 6.04 13.89 11.16
C LEU A 154 6.02 15.40 11.43
N LYS A 155 6.84 15.91 12.36
CA LYS A 155 7.02 17.36 12.56
C LYS A 155 7.49 18.09 11.29
N LEU A 156 8.10 17.41 10.32
CA LEU A 156 8.46 18.03 9.03
C LEU A 156 7.23 18.51 8.25
N LYS A 157 6.03 18.00 8.56
CA LYS A 157 4.74 18.45 7.99
C LYS A 157 4.12 19.62 8.79
N ASP A 158 4.59 19.89 10.00
CA ASP A 158 4.06 20.98 10.83
C ASP A 158 4.32 22.33 10.17
N VAL A 159 3.31 23.20 10.14
CA VAL A 159 3.42 24.55 9.59
C VAL A 159 4.32 25.44 10.45
N ASN A 160 4.42 25.15 11.75
CA ASN A 160 5.09 26.02 12.73
C ASN A 160 6.54 25.61 13.05
N ILE A 161 7.07 24.56 12.42
CA ILE A 161 8.48 24.17 12.62
C ILE A 161 9.43 25.27 12.13
N SER A 162 10.48 25.58 12.89
CA SER A 162 11.50 26.55 12.46
C SER A 162 12.41 25.97 11.37
N ASN A 163 13.13 26.82 10.62
CA ASN A 163 14.06 26.35 9.58
C ASN A 163 15.18 25.47 10.15
N SER A 164 15.81 25.89 11.25
CA SER A 164 16.88 25.11 11.88
C SER A 164 16.38 23.76 12.41
N GLU A 165 15.18 23.71 13.00
CA GLU A 165 14.58 22.43 13.40
C GLU A 165 14.23 21.55 12.19
N PHE A 166 13.74 22.16 11.10
CA PHE A 166 13.46 21.44 9.87
C PHE A 166 14.72 20.78 9.31
N GLU A 167 15.83 21.52 9.21
CA GLU A 167 17.13 21.00 8.80
C GLU A 167 17.61 19.85 9.71
N ASP A 168 17.52 20.01 11.03
CA ASP A 168 17.91 19.00 12.02
C ASP A 168 17.10 17.70 11.87
N ILE A 169 15.79 17.81 11.65
CA ILE A 169 14.92 16.64 11.49
C ILE A 169 15.15 15.97 10.13
N VAL A 170 15.40 16.73 9.05
CA VAL A 170 15.78 16.18 7.74
C VAL A 170 17.09 15.39 7.84
N ALA A 171 18.11 15.95 8.48
CA ALA A 171 19.39 15.26 8.69
C ALA A 171 19.17 13.92 9.43
N LYS A 172 18.35 13.91 10.48
CA LYS A 172 18.01 12.69 11.21
C LYS A 172 17.15 11.72 10.40
N LEU A 173 16.26 12.20 9.53
CA LEU A 173 15.46 11.36 8.64
C LEU A 173 16.34 10.63 7.64
N LEU A 174 17.28 11.33 7.01
CA LEU A 174 18.23 10.72 6.09
C LEU A 174 19.16 9.73 6.82
N ASN A 175 19.64 10.06 8.01
CA ASN A 175 20.38 9.10 8.83
C ASN A 175 19.53 7.85 9.14
N ALA A 176 18.27 8.04 9.55
CA ALA A 176 17.34 6.94 9.81
C ALA A 176 17.05 6.11 8.56
N LEU A 177 17.14 6.67 7.35
CA LEU A 177 17.05 5.93 6.08
C LEU A 177 18.31 5.10 5.78
N GLY A 178 19.45 5.40 6.40
CA GLY A 178 20.71 4.67 6.25
C GLY A 178 21.78 5.44 5.50
N PHE A 179 21.62 6.75 5.34
CA PHE A 179 22.67 7.62 4.81
C PHE A 179 23.65 8.01 5.93
N ASP A 180 24.93 8.14 5.61
CA ASP A 180 25.92 8.77 6.47
C ASP A 180 25.87 10.29 6.29
N ILE A 181 25.47 11.00 7.35
CA ILE A 181 25.15 12.43 7.29
C ILE A 181 26.27 13.29 7.87
N THR A 182 26.72 14.26 7.07
CA THR A 182 27.53 15.40 7.52
C THR A 182 26.67 16.66 7.45
N GLN A 183 26.13 17.09 8.58
CA GLN A 183 25.33 18.32 8.66
C GLN A 183 26.28 19.53 8.81
N LYS A 184 26.05 20.58 8.01
CA LYS A 184 26.83 21.84 8.08
C LYS A 184 25.91 22.99 8.44
N GLY A 185 25.06 23.44 7.49
CA GLY A 185 23.94 24.37 7.70
C GLY A 185 24.12 25.37 8.85
N HIS A 186 23.12 25.49 9.71
CA HIS A 186 23.19 26.35 10.89
C HIS A 186 24.14 25.86 12.01
N LYS A 187 24.82 24.72 11.86
CA LYS A 187 25.77 24.18 12.86
C LYS A 187 27.18 24.77 12.72
N ILE A 188 27.50 25.34 11.56
CA ILE A 188 28.82 25.92 11.26
C ILE A 188 28.61 27.34 10.76
N GLU A 189 29.38 28.29 11.29
CA GLU A 189 29.34 29.67 10.82
C GLU A 189 29.89 29.77 9.39
N GLY A 190 29.06 30.22 8.45
CA GLY A 190 29.44 30.46 7.06
C GLY A 190 28.34 30.09 6.06
N GLU A 191 28.64 30.27 4.77
CA GLU A 191 27.74 29.88 3.68
C GLU A 191 28.04 28.45 3.23
N PHE A 192 27.33 27.49 3.80
CA PHE A 192 27.45 26.07 3.48
C PHE A 192 26.10 25.48 3.10
N ALA A 193 26.12 24.32 2.43
CA ALA A 193 24.92 23.49 2.30
C ALA A 193 24.43 23.03 3.68
N ASP A 194 23.14 22.71 3.80
CA ASP A 194 22.59 22.20 5.06
C ASP A 194 23.18 20.85 5.45
N GLY A 195 23.49 20.01 4.47
CA GLY A 195 24.29 18.82 4.72
C GLY A 195 24.68 18.04 3.47
N ILE A 196 25.40 16.96 3.74
CA ILE A 196 25.79 15.95 2.76
C ILE A 196 25.33 14.59 3.25
N ALA A 197 24.65 13.85 2.39
CA ALA A 197 24.17 12.50 2.64
C ALA A 197 24.94 11.50 1.75
N ALA A 198 25.87 10.77 2.34
CA ALA A 198 26.65 9.74 1.68
C ALA A 198 26.01 8.35 1.85
N PHE A 199 26.15 7.47 0.86
CA PHE A 199 25.64 6.11 0.90
C PHE A 199 26.35 5.22 -0.14
N GLU A 200 26.32 3.90 0.04
CA GLU A 200 26.90 2.92 -0.89
C GLU A 200 28.38 3.19 -1.24
N ASN A 201 29.13 3.80 -0.31
CA ASN A 201 30.54 4.20 -0.36
C ASN A 201 30.97 5.19 -1.47
N ASP A 202 30.28 5.22 -2.61
CA ASP A 202 30.66 6.00 -3.80
C ASP A 202 29.66 7.10 -4.16
N TYR A 203 28.53 7.20 -3.45
CA TYR A 203 27.46 8.14 -3.73
C TYR A 203 27.29 9.15 -2.60
N ALA A 204 27.11 10.41 -2.97
CA ALA A 204 26.74 11.46 -2.02
C ALA A 204 25.80 12.49 -2.64
N ILE A 205 24.98 13.10 -1.78
CA ILE A 205 24.05 14.17 -2.14
C ILE A 205 24.38 15.39 -1.30
N VAL A 206 24.74 16.50 -1.94
CA VAL A 206 24.82 17.82 -1.31
C VAL A 206 23.41 18.41 -1.35
N TYR A 207 22.83 18.66 -0.18
CA TYR A 207 21.44 19.09 -0.08
C TYR A 207 21.26 20.40 0.66
N ASP A 208 20.24 21.13 0.23
CA ASP A 208 19.76 22.38 0.84
C ASP A 208 18.26 22.25 1.14
N CYS A 209 17.87 22.58 2.36
CA CYS A 209 16.54 22.41 2.91
C CYS A 209 15.72 23.69 2.76
N LYS A 210 14.44 23.54 2.41
CA LYS A 210 13.48 24.64 2.28
C LYS A 210 12.20 24.27 3.00
N ASN A 211 11.99 24.87 4.16
CA ASN A 211 10.78 24.70 4.97
C ASN A 211 9.58 25.46 4.39
N ILE A 212 9.19 25.12 3.15
CA ILE A 212 8.12 25.79 2.41
C ILE A 212 7.39 24.80 1.51
N TYR A 213 6.06 24.97 1.40
CA TYR A 213 5.22 24.22 0.47
C TYR A 213 5.25 24.85 -0.93
N ASN A 214 5.09 24.00 -1.95
CA ASN A 214 5.06 24.40 -3.36
C ASN A 214 6.31 25.21 -3.77
N TYR A 215 7.46 24.83 -3.23
CA TYR A 215 8.72 25.51 -3.46
C TYR A 215 9.09 25.52 -4.94
N ILE A 216 9.63 26.65 -5.39
CA ILE A 216 10.20 26.86 -6.71
C ILE A 216 11.58 27.49 -6.48
N PRO A 217 12.69 26.81 -6.80
CA PRO A 217 14.01 27.37 -6.58
C PRO A 217 14.24 28.63 -7.38
N THR A 218 14.70 29.69 -6.70
CA THR A 218 15.10 30.93 -7.35
C THR A 218 16.46 30.77 -8.03
N ALA A 219 16.82 31.72 -8.91
CA ALA A 219 18.16 31.75 -9.49
C ALA A 219 19.26 31.89 -8.42
N ASN A 220 18.97 32.51 -7.27
CA ASN A 220 19.91 32.62 -6.17
C ASN A 220 20.10 31.28 -5.47
N ASP A 221 19.00 30.56 -5.19
CA ASP A 221 19.08 29.24 -4.57
C ASP A 221 19.90 28.27 -5.42
N LYS A 222 19.65 28.25 -6.73
CA LYS A 222 20.39 27.40 -7.67
C LYS A 222 21.89 27.75 -7.69
N ARG A 223 22.24 29.03 -7.68
CA ARG A 223 23.64 29.49 -7.62
C ARG A 223 24.32 29.13 -6.30
N ALA A 224 23.62 29.26 -5.18
CA ALA A 224 24.13 28.88 -3.87
C ALA A 224 24.40 27.37 -3.80
N LEU A 225 23.43 26.54 -4.20
CA LEU A 225 23.60 25.08 -4.22
C LEU A 225 24.75 24.65 -5.15
N GLU A 226 24.90 25.30 -6.30
CA GLU A 226 26.02 25.05 -7.21
C GLU A 226 27.37 25.40 -6.58
N LYS A 227 27.47 26.51 -5.84
CA LYS A 227 28.67 26.87 -5.09
C LYS A 227 29.01 25.79 -4.06
N TYR A 228 28.04 25.40 -3.23
CA TYR A 228 28.23 24.38 -2.20
C TYR A 228 28.67 23.05 -2.79
N PHE A 229 28.03 22.63 -3.87
CA PHE A 229 28.38 21.42 -4.60
C PHE A 229 29.84 21.43 -5.08
N ASN A 230 30.27 22.54 -5.70
CA ASN A 230 31.64 22.67 -6.20
C ASN A 230 32.68 22.72 -5.09
N ASP A 231 32.34 23.27 -3.92
CA ASP A 231 33.23 23.27 -2.76
C ASP A 231 33.34 21.88 -2.13
N GLU A 232 32.25 21.13 -1.98
CA GLU A 232 32.30 19.74 -1.52
C GLU A 232 33.07 18.84 -2.49
N ARG A 233 32.88 19.03 -3.80
CA ARG A 233 33.56 18.23 -4.83
C ARG A 233 35.09 18.28 -4.76
N LYS A 234 35.67 19.36 -4.20
CA LYS A 234 37.12 19.51 -4.03
C LYS A 234 37.70 18.66 -2.89
N VAL A 235 36.88 18.32 -1.89
CA VAL A 235 37.33 17.69 -0.65
C VAL A 235 36.80 16.27 -0.46
N ARG A 236 35.73 15.92 -1.16
CA ARG A 236 35.07 14.61 -1.07
C ARG A 236 35.73 13.55 -1.97
N LYS A 237 35.57 12.28 -1.58
CA LYS A 237 36.19 11.13 -2.26
C LYS A 237 35.17 10.33 -3.08
N GLU A 238 33.88 10.53 -2.83
CA GLU A 238 32.79 9.87 -3.52
C GLU A 238 32.85 10.16 -5.02
N LYS A 239 32.71 9.10 -5.82
CA LYS A 239 32.79 9.20 -7.28
C LYS A 239 31.58 9.93 -7.87
N TYR A 240 30.41 9.75 -7.26
CA TYR A 240 29.15 10.28 -7.75
C TYR A 240 28.55 11.25 -6.72
N LEU A 241 28.61 12.53 -7.04
CA LEU A 241 28.08 13.60 -6.21
C LEU A 241 26.88 14.25 -6.92
N TYR A 242 25.78 14.44 -6.21
CA TYR A 242 24.55 15.03 -6.74
C TYR A 242 24.12 16.25 -5.94
N LYS A 243 23.36 17.14 -6.58
CA LYS A 243 22.74 18.32 -5.98
C LYS A 243 21.28 18.02 -5.67
N ALA A 244 20.80 18.41 -4.50
CA ALA A 244 19.38 18.28 -4.19
C ALA A 244 18.82 19.46 -3.40
N PHE A 245 17.54 19.75 -3.63
CA PHE A 245 16.71 20.49 -2.68
C PHE A 245 15.80 19.51 -1.94
N ILE A 246 15.66 19.73 -0.63
CA ILE A 246 14.67 19.03 0.22
C ILE A 246 13.66 20.04 0.70
N ALA A 247 12.39 19.90 0.33
CA ALA A 247 11.34 20.83 0.71
C ALA A 247 10.06 20.11 1.11
N LYS A 248 9.13 20.82 1.76
CA LYS A 248 7.83 20.25 2.13
C LYS A 248 7.07 19.75 0.89
N SER A 249 7.05 20.55 -0.17
CA SER A 249 6.63 20.12 -1.52
C SER A 249 7.20 21.05 -2.59
N PHE A 250 7.08 20.65 -3.85
CA PHE A 250 7.55 21.41 -5.02
C PHE A 250 6.43 21.59 -6.03
N ARG A 251 6.42 22.71 -6.76
CA ARG A 251 5.48 22.90 -7.87
C ARG A 251 5.95 22.23 -9.16
N GLU A 252 7.24 22.35 -9.48
CA GLU A 252 7.85 21.77 -10.67
C GLU A 252 9.28 21.33 -10.38
N ALA A 253 9.70 20.20 -10.95
CA ALA A 253 11.08 19.73 -10.97
C ALA A 253 11.66 19.97 -12.36
N GLN A 254 12.84 20.60 -12.45
CA GLN A 254 13.51 20.85 -13.73
C GLN A 254 15.03 20.82 -13.58
N GLY A 255 15.71 20.24 -14.57
CA GLY A 255 17.17 20.31 -14.72
C GLY A 255 17.93 19.14 -14.11
N ASP A 256 19.14 19.44 -13.63
CA ASP A 256 20.16 18.52 -13.11
C ASP A 256 20.20 18.48 -11.57
N ILE A 257 19.23 19.11 -10.92
CA ILE A 257 19.08 19.15 -9.46
C ILE A 257 17.96 18.18 -9.08
N PHE A 258 18.20 17.36 -8.06
CA PHE A 258 17.18 16.49 -7.51
C PHE A 258 16.24 17.24 -6.58
N TYR A 259 14.96 16.93 -6.69
CA TYR A 259 13.90 17.52 -5.88
C TYR A 259 13.34 16.40 -5.00
N LEU A 260 13.55 16.49 -3.69
CA LEU A 260 13.22 15.45 -2.74
C LEU A 260 12.11 15.95 -1.79
N PRO A 261 10.83 15.66 -2.08
CA PRO A 261 9.73 16.08 -1.21
C PRO A 261 9.82 15.36 0.13
N VAL A 262 9.56 16.09 1.22
CA VAL A 262 9.45 15.53 2.58
C VAL A 262 8.53 14.33 2.61
N ASP A 263 7.38 14.41 1.93
CA ASP A 263 6.39 13.33 1.93
C ASP A 263 6.94 12.04 1.33
N SER A 264 7.74 12.13 0.27
CA SER A 264 8.38 10.96 -0.36
C SER A 264 9.49 10.38 0.51
N LEU A 265 10.28 11.21 1.20
CA LEU A 265 11.30 10.75 2.14
C LEU A 265 10.69 10.07 3.37
N LEU A 266 9.59 10.62 3.91
CA LEU A 266 8.83 9.98 4.98
C LEU A 266 8.22 8.66 4.51
N TYR A 267 7.64 8.61 3.31
CA TYR A 267 7.11 7.36 2.76
C TYR A 267 8.21 6.29 2.55
N LEU A 268 9.40 6.70 2.15
CA LEU A 268 10.55 5.81 2.06
C LEU A 268 10.98 5.28 3.43
N LEU A 269 10.87 6.10 4.49
CA LEU A 269 11.11 5.65 5.86
C LEU A 269 10.06 4.60 6.28
N TYR A 270 8.79 4.80 5.94
CA TYR A 270 7.75 3.78 6.11
C TYR A 270 8.12 2.47 5.41
N LYS A 271 8.62 2.51 4.16
CA LYS A 271 9.11 1.31 3.46
C LYS A 271 10.27 0.64 4.20
N LYS A 272 11.22 1.42 4.72
CA LYS A 272 12.30 0.88 5.54
C LYS A 272 11.78 0.15 6.77
N LEU A 273 10.86 0.76 7.51
CA LEU A 273 10.31 0.20 8.73
C LEU A 273 9.52 -1.10 8.46
N THR A 274 8.79 -1.16 7.35
CA THR A 274 7.99 -2.35 6.98
C THR A 274 8.82 -3.47 6.36
N MET A 275 9.86 -3.15 5.60
CA MET A 275 10.75 -4.15 4.98
C MET A 275 11.84 -4.66 5.95
N GLY A 276 12.15 -3.92 7.01
CA GLY A 276 13.16 -4.26 7.99
C GLY A 276 14.54 -4.44 7.35
N SER A 277 15.19 -5.57 7.62
CA SER A 277 16.53 -5.90 7.09
C SER A 277 16.60 -6.05 5.57
N LYS A 278 15.45 -6.19 4.88
CA LYS A 278 15.40 -6.27 3.41
C LYS A 278 15.50 -4.90 2.75
N PHE A 279 15.37 -3.81 3.50
CA PHE A 279 15.51 -2.47 2.96
C PHE A 279 16.98 -2.16 2.60
N THR A 280 17.20 -1.58 1.43
CA THR A 280 18.50 -1.13 0.92
C THR A 280 18.35 0.17 0.15
N LEU A 281 19.41 0.97 0.05
CA LEU A 281 19.46 2.20 -0.75
C LEU A 281 19.88 1.96 -2.21
N LEU A 282 20.12 0.71 -2.64
CA LEU A 282 20.46 0.39 -4.02
C LEU A 282 19.46 0.91 -5.06
N PRO A 283 18.12 0.85 -4.85
CA PRO A 283 17.20 1.43 -5.83
C PRO A 283 17.25 2.97 -5.84
N PHE A 284 17.70 3.60 -4.75
CA PHE A 284 17.92 5.05 -4.70
C PHE A 284 19.06 5.47 -5.63
N LYS A 285 20.15 4.68 -5.70
CA LYS A 285 21.23 4.87 -6.68
C LYS A 285 20.69 4.89 -8.12
N LYS A 286 19.87 3.90 -8.47
CA LYS A 286 19.24 3.82 -9.81
C LYS A 286 18.40 5.06 -10.11
N ILE A 287 17.70 5.61 -9.12
CA ILE A 287 16.92 6.84 -9.26
C ILE A 287 17.85 8.02 -9.58
N LEU A 288 18.98 8.15 -8.88
CA LEU A 288 19.96 9.20 -9.13
C LEU A 288 20.64 9.07 -10.50
N ASP A 289 21.10 7.87 -10.86
CA ASP A 289 21.81 7.63 -12.13
C ASP A 289 20.92 7.93 -13.36
N ASN A 290 19.61 7.71 -13.24
CA ASN A 290 18.65 7.89 -14.33
C ASN A 290 17.86 9.21 -14.25
N ASN A 291 18.19 10.10 -13.31
CA ASN A 291 17.48 11.37 -13.07
C ASN A 291 15.95 11.20 -12.91
N ILE A 292 15.54 10.18 -12.15
CA ILE A 292 14.13 9.88 -11.89
C ILE A 292 13.67 10.68 -10.67
N SER A 293 12.46 11.25 -10.73
CA SER A 293 11.86 11.90 -9.56
C SER A 293 11.47 10.88 -8.50
N LEU A 294 11.88 11.13 -7.25
CA LEU A 294 11.46 10.29 -6.12
C LEU A 294 10.00 10.60 -5.76
N THR A 295 9.09 9.73 -6.16
CA THR A 295 7.66 9.79 -5.83
C THR A 295 7.22 8.52 -5.10
N ILE A 296 6.05 8.55 -4.46
CA ILE A 296 5.44 7.37 -3.81
C ILE A 296 5.29 6.20 -4.80
N ASP A 297 4.90 6.46 -6.04
CA ASP A 297 4.74 5.43 -7.07
C ASP A 297 6.07 4.77 -7.45
N ILE A 298 7.12 5.58 -7.63
CA ILE A 298 8.48 5.08 -7.88
C ILE A 298 8.97 4.27 -6.68
N ILE A 299 8.73 4.76 -5.46
CA ILE A 299 9.09 4.03 -4.24
C ILE A 299 8.37 2.68 -4.17
N ASN A 300 7.07 2.63 -4.49
CA ASN A 300 6.31 1.38 -4.51
C ASN A 300 6.80 0.39 -5.56
N LYS A 301 7.25 0.88 -6.71
CA LYS A 301 7.78 0.05 -7.80
C LYS A 301 9.15 -0.52 -7.48
N GLU A 302 10.02 0.28 -6.87
CA GLU A 302 11.42 -0.08 -6.65
C GLU A 302 11.66 -0.77 -5.29
N TRP A 303 10.82 -0.50 -4.27
CA TRP A 303 10.85 -1.15 -2.95
C TRP A 303 9.58 -1.98 -2.72
N LEU A 304 9.56 -3.15 -3.37
CA LEU A 304 8.48 -4.13 -3.23
C LEU A 304 8.49 -4.74 -1.82
N VAL A 305 7.36 -4.62 -1.12
CA VAL A 305 7.12 -5.33 0.13
C VAL A 305 6.71 -6.76 -0.26
N PRO A 306 7.43 -7.80 0.20
CA PRO A 306 7.12 -9.19 -0.11
C PRO A 306 5.80 -9.67 0.48
#